data_AF-A7TDI9-F1
#
_entry.id   AF-A7TDI9-F1
#
_cell.length_a   1.000
_cell.length_b   1.000
_cell.length_c   1.000
_cell.angle_alpha   90.00
_cell.angle_beta   90.00
_cell.angle_gamma   90.00
#
_symmetry.space_group_name_H-M   'P 1'
#
loop_
_entity.id
_entity.type
_entity.pdbx_description
1 polymer ?
#
loop_
_entity_poly.entity_id
_entity_poly.type
_entity_poly.pdbx_seq_one_letter_code
_entity_poly.pdbx_strand_id
1 'polypeptide(L)'
;MAPFNNPHLLQHMASFNNPHLLQHMTSFNNPHLLQHKTSFNNPHLLQHMTSFNNPHLLQHMTSFYNPHLLQHKTSFNNPHLLQHMASFNNPHLLQHMASFNNLHLLQHMASFNNPHLLQHMASFNNPHLLQHMASFNNPHLLQHMASFNNPHLLQHMAPFNNQHLLQHILLT
;
A
#
# COMPACT_ATOMS: atom_id res chain seq x y z
N MET A 1 20.14 3.50 -0.68
CA MET A 1 20.01 3.24 0.78
C MET A 1 20.32 1.77 1.01
N ALA A 2 21.14 1.42 2.01
CA ALA A 2 21.43 0.02 2.33
C ALA A 2 20.21 -0.63 3.00
N PRO A 3 19.94 -1.92 2.74
CA PRO A 3 18.81 -2.62 3.35
C PRO A 3 19.06 -2.90 4.85
N PHE A 4 17.99 -2.95 5.63
CA PHE A 4 18.02 -3.50 6.99
C PHE A 4 18.01 -5.03 6.90
N ASN A 5 19.09 -5.69 7.35
CA ASN A 5 19.26 -7.13 7.18
C ASN A 5 19.24 -7.86 8.53
N ASN A 6 18.39 -8.90 8.61
CA ASN A 6 18.27 -9.83 9.74
C ASN A 6 18.01 -9.19 11.12
N PRO A 7 17.20 -8.13 11.27
CA PRO A 7 16.89 -7.62 12.59
C PRO A 7 15.91 -8.56 13.32
N HIS A 8 16.17 -8.84 14.59
CA HIS A 8 15.18 -9.57 15.41
C HIS A 8 13.94 -8.70 15.68
N LEU A 9 14.14 -7.42 16.00
CA LEU A 9 13.09 -6.43 16.18
C LEU A 9 13.50 -5.15 15.48
N LEU A 10 12.61 -4.57 14.67
CA LEU A 10 12.82 -3.30 14.02
C LEU A 10 11.56 -2.44 14.06
N GLN A 11 11.74 -1.19 14.47
CA GLN A 11 10.73 -0.15 14.34
C GLN A 11 11.30 0.93 13.44
N HIS A 12 10.63 1.20 12.33
CA HIS A 12 11.02 2.24 11.39
C HIS A 12 9.89 3.25 11.23
N MET A 13 10.17 4.50 11.60
CA MET A 13 9.23 5.61 11.52
C MET A 13 9.86 6.76 10.75
N ALA A 14 9.11 7.31 9.79
CA ALA A 14 9.50 8.52 9.07
C ALA A 14 8.29 9.44 8.88
N SER A 15 8.53 10.74 9.03
CA SER A 15 7.52 11.78 8.90
C SER A 15 8.13 13.00 8.24
N PHE A 16 7.43 13.58 7.27
CA PHE A 16 7.90 14.74 6.52
C PHE A 16 6.75 15.74 6.33
N ASN A 17 7.07 17.03 6.48
CA ASN A 17 6.10 18.12 6.39
C ASN A 17 6.57 19.18 5.38
N ASN A 18 5.73 19.51 4.40
CA ASN A 18 5.99 20.46 3.31
C ASN A 18 7.28 20.22 2.47
N PRO A 19 7.65 19.00 2.07
CA PRO A 19 8.75 18.82 1.14
C PRO A 19 8.33 19.18 -0.30
N HIS A 20 9.17 19.90 -1.04
CA HIS A 20 8.90 20.14 -2.47
C HIS A 20 9.10 18.87 -3.32
N LEU A 21 10.22 18.17 -3.12
CA LEU A 21 10.52 16.90 -3.77
C LEU A 21 11.01 15.91 -2.71
N LEU A 22 10.41 14.72 -2.67
CA LEU A 22 10.83 13.67 -1.76
C LEU A 22 10.84 12.31 -2.45
N GLN A 23 11.97 11.61 -2.30
CA GLN A 23 12.11 10.20 -2.66
C GLN A 23 12.44 9.44 -1.37
N HIS A 24 11.56 8.54 -0.97
CA HIS A 24 11.75 7.69 0.19
C HIS A 24 11.80 6.23 -0.26
N MET A 25 12.98 5.61 -0.13
CA MET A 25 13.24 4.23 -0.54
C MET A 25 13.78 3.42 0.64
N THR A 26 13.10 2.34 0.98
CA THR A 26 13.47 1.48 2.10
C THR A 26 13.33 0.00 1.73
N SER A 27 14.24 -0.83 2.25
CA SER A 27 14.19 -2.28 2.06
C SER A 27 14.52 -2.99 3.36
N PHE A 28 13.73 -4.00 3.70
CA PHE A 28 13.86 -4.80 4.91
C PHE A 28 13.96 -6.28 4.54
N ASN A 29 15.04 -6.94 4.96
CA ASN A 29 15.31 -8.35 4.69
C ASN A 29 15.36 -9.16 5.98
N ASN A 30 14.55 -10.22 6.03
CA ASN A 30 14.45 -11.18 7.13
C ASN A 30 14.24 -10.56 8.53
N PRO A 31 13.36 -9.55 8.72
CA PRO A 31 13.02 -9.12 10.07
C PRO A 31 12.14 -10.18 10.75
N HIS A 32 12.41 -10.50 12.02
CA HIS A 32 11.47 -11.35 12.76
C HIS A 32 10.21 -10.56 13.16
N LEU A 33 10.36 -9.38 13.75
CA LEU A 33 9.27 -8.44 14.01
C LEU A 33 9.58 -7.06 13.43
N LEU A 34 8.71 -6.55 12.56
CA LEU A 34 8.83 -5.23 11.96
C LEU A 34 7.54 -4.41 12.09
N GLN A 35 7.69 -3.21 12.64
CA GLN A 35 6.70 -2.15 12.55
C GLN A 35 7.25 -1.02 11.67
N HIS A 36 6.57 -0.74 10.55
CA HIS A 36 6.90 0.35 9.65
C HIS A 36 5.74 1.34 9.60
N LYS A 37 5.98 2.60 9.95
CA LYS A 37 4.95 3.66 9.96
C LYS A 37 5.46 4.87 9.20
N THR A 38 4.78 5.32 8.14
CA THR A 38 5.21 6.57 7.48
C THR A 38 4.06 7.50 7.06
N SER A 39 4.25 8.79 7.30
CA SER A 39 3.25 9.87 7.16
C SER A 39 3.84 11.04 6.37
N PHE A 40 3.13 11.62 5.40
CA PHE A 40 3.60 12.80 4.65
C PHE A 40 2.47 13.80 4.38
N ASN A 41 2.72 15.08 4.67
CA ASN A 41 1.73 16.16 4.60
C ASN A 41 2.23 17.31 3.70
N ASN A 42 1.45 17.68 2.68
CA ASN A 42 1.70 18.69 1.63
C ASN A 42 2.92 18.51 0.69
N PRO A 43 3.24 17.32 0.16
CA PRO A 43 4.30 17.19 -0.83
C PRO A 43 3.86 17.64 -2.23
N HIS A 44 4.73 18.34 -2.97
CA HIS A 44 4.47 18.69 -4.38
C HIS A 44 4.77 17.52 -5.33
N LEU A 45 5.86 16.78 -5.09
CA LEU A 45 6.18 15.53 -5.77
C LEU A 45 6.75 14.51 -4.78
N LEU A 46 6.10 13.36 -4.64
CA LEU A 46 6.51 12.27 -3.75
C LEU A 46 6.59 10.93 -4.47
N GLN A 47 7.73 10.26 -4.31
CA GLN A 47 7.91 8.85 -4.63
C GLN A 47 8.23 8.07 -3.36
N HIS A 48 7.37 7.14 -3.00
CA HIS A 48 7.55 6.25 -1.87
C HIS A 48 7.64 4.80 -2.36
N MET A 49 8.80 4.17 -2.16
CA MET A 49 9.04 2.77 -2.54
C MET A 49 9.54 1.98 -1.33
N THR A 50 8.84 0.89 -1.01
CA THR A 50 9.25 0.01 0.08
C THR A 50 9.16 -1.45 -0.32
N SER A 51 10.19 -2.22 0.03
CA SER A 51 10.23 -3.67 -0.13
C SER A 51 10.46 -4.39 1.19
N PHE A 52 9.71 -5.46 1.41
CA PHE A 52 9.84 -6.34 2.56
C PHE A 52 10.05 -7.78 2.08
N ASN A 53 11.12 -8.42 2.52
CA ASN A 53 11.48 -9.78 2.14
C ASN A 53 11.59 -10.68 3.37
N ASN A 54 10.82 -11.76 3.39
CA ASN A 54 10.73 -12.77 4.45
C ASN A 54 10.51 -12.21 5.88
N PRO A 55 9.60 -11.25 6.13
CA PRO A 55 9.28 -10.88 7.50
C PRO A 55 8.43 -11.97 8.18
N HIS A 56 8.69 -12.31 9.45
CA HIS A 56 7.80 -13.22 10.16
C HIS A 56 6.49 -12.52 10.58
N LEU A 57 6.60 -11.36 11.24
CA LEU A 57 5.45 -10.50 11.56
C LEU A 57 5.70 -9.07 11.10
N LEU A 58 4.80 -8.53 10.28
CA LEU A 58 4.88 -7.19 9.72
C LEU A 58 3.58 -6.39 9.89
N GLN A 59 3.72 -5.22 10.49
CA GLN A 59 2.73 -4.16 10.46
C GLN A 59 3.24 -2.99 9.62
N HIS A 60 2.57 -2.72 8.50
CA HIS A 60 2.88 -1.59 7.62
C HIS A 60 1.74 -0.60 7.63
N MET A 61 2.03 0.63 8.07
CA MET A 61 1.07 1.73 8.10
C MET A 61 1.60 2.92 7.30
N THR A 62 0.76 3.45 6.42
CA THR A 62 1.09 4.64 5.62
C THR A 62 -0.05 5.64 5.59
N SER A 63 0.30 6.93 5.65
CA SER A 63 -0.65 8.04 5.56
C SER A 63 -0.09 9.15 4.67
N PHE A 64 -0.89 9.64 3.73
CA PHE A 64 -0.53 10.74 2.85
C PHE A 64 -1.66 11.78 2.80
N TYR A 65 -1.33 13.05 2.95
CA TYR A 65 -2.30 14.15 2.97
C TYR A 65 -1.87 15.29 2.03
N ASN A 66 -2.78 15.68 1.16
CA ASN A 66 -2.62 16.74 0.14
C ASN A 66 -1.37 16.63 -0.75
N PRO A 67 -0.98 15.45 -1.30
CA PRO A 67 0.07 15.42 -2.31
C PRO A 67 -0.45 15.95 -3.65
N HIS A 68 0.35 16.76 -4.36
CA HIS A 68 0.00 17.10 -5.74
C HIS A 68 0.26 15.91 -6.69
N LEU A 69 1.43 15.27 -6.58
CA LEU A 69 1.76 14.02 -7.28
C LEU A 69 2.34 13.00 -6.32
N LEU A 70 1.68 11.84 -6.20
CA LEU A 70 2.10 10.72 -5.37
C LEU A 70 2.20 9.43 -6.19
N GLN A 71 3.39 8.83 -6.17
CA GLN A 71 3.61 7.44 -6.55
C GLN A 71 3.97 6.63 -5.29
N HIS A 72 3.10 5.69 -4.93
CA HIS A 72 3.31 4.77 -3.83
C HIS A 72 3.45 3.36 -4.36
N LYS A 73 4.62 2.74 -4.17
CA LYS A 73 4.87 1.34 -4.51
C LYS A 73 5.30 0.56 -3.28
N THR A 74 4.61 -0.54 -3.00
CA THR A 74 4.99 -1.47 -1.94
C THR A 74 5.04 -2.89 -2.46
N SER A 75 6.04 -3.65 -2.01
CA SER A 75 6.17 -5.07 -2.34
C SER A 75 6.48 -5.89 -1.09
N PHE A 76 5.78 -7.01 -0.96
CA PHE A 76 5.92 -7.95 0.14
C PHE A 76 6.17 -9.34 -0.43
N ASN A 77 7.31 -9.93 -0.07
CA ASN A 77 7.72 -11.25 -0.52
C ASN A 77 7.87 -12.20 0.68
N ASN A 78 7.16 -13.32 0.68
CA ASN A 78 7.14 -14.35 1.72
C ASN A 78 6.90 -13.87 3.18
N PRO A 79 6.03 -12.90 3.49
CA PRO A 79 5.62 -12.67 4.87
C PRO A 79 4.78 -13.82 5.43
N HIS A 80 4.99 -14.18 6.70
CA HIS A 80 4.10 -15.14 7.37
C HIS A 80 2.80 -14.44 7.83
N LEU A 81 2.90 -13.33 8.55
CA LEU A 81 1.77 -12.51 9.00
C LEU A 81 1.94 -11.06 8.55
N LEU A 82 0.99 -10.55 7.76
CA LEU A 82 1.01 -9.18 7.25
C LEU A 82 -0.30 -8.43 7.52
N GLN A 83 -0.16 -7.27 8.17
CA GLN A 83 -1.18 -6.22 8.20
C GLN A 83 -0.67 -5.00 7.41
N HIS A 84 -1.35 -4.68 6.32
CA HIS A 84 -1.07 -3.51 5.49
C HIS A 84 -2.23 -2.52 5.58
N MET A 85 -1.93 -1.31 6.04
CA MET A 85 -2.89 -0.20 6.09
C MET A 85 -2.33 1.01 5.36
N ALA A 86 -3.12 1.57 4.46
CA ALA A 86 -2.78 2.78 3.73
C ALA A 86 -3.96 3.75 3.67
N SER A 87 -3.69 5.03 3.91
CA SER A 87 -4.66 6.11 3.79
C SER A 87 -4.12 7.25 2.93
N PHE A 88 -4.94 7.70 1.98
CA PHE A 88 -4.62 8.78 1.06
C PHE A 88 -5.75 9.81 1.08
N ASN A 89 -5.43 11.07 1.37
CA ASN A 89 -6.42 12.14 1.47
C ASN A 89 -6.06 13.32 0.55
N ASN A 90 -7.02 13.72 -0.28
CA ASN A 90 -6.96 14.81 -1.26
C ASN A 90 -5.72 14.82 -2.19
N PRO A 91 -5.28 13.69 -2.78
CA PRO A 91 -4.25 13.75 -3.79
C PRO A 91 -4.80 14.33 -5.10
N HIS A 92 -4.02 15.17 -5.79
CA HIS A 92 -4.40 15.56 -7.15
C HIS A 92 -4.16 14.40 -8.13
N LEU A 93 -2.97 13.79 -8.11
CA LEU A 93 -2.67 12.57 -8.84
C LEU A 93 -2.08 11.50 -7.91
N LEU A 94 -2.72 10.34 -7.85
CA LEU A 94 -2.29 9.20 -7.07
C LEU A 94 -2.16 7.93 -7.93
N GLN A 95 -0.96 7.35 -7.90
CA GLN A 95 -0.71 5.98 -8.33
C GLN A 95 -0.33 5.14 -7.10
N HIS A 96 -1.19 4.19 -6.75
CA HIS A 96 -0.95 3.21 -5.70
C HIS A 96 -0.76 1.83 -6.30
N MET A 97 0.40 1.24 -6.09
CA MET A 97 0.74 -0.12 -6.49
C MET A 97 1.18 -0.93 -5.29
N ALA A 98 0.53 -2.07 -5.07
CA ALA A 98 0.92 -3.01 -4.03
C ALA A 98 1.02 -4.43 -4.63
N SER A 99 2.12 -5.13 -4.35
CA SER A 99 2.31 -6.52 -4.74
C SER A 99 2.62 -7.41 -3.54
N PHE A 100 1.98 -8.56 -3.51
CA PHE A 100 2.10 -9.52 -2.41
C PHE A 100 2.33 -10.91 -2.98
N ASN A 101 3.40 -11.58 -2.53
CA ASN A 101 3.80 -12.89 -3.01
C ASN A 101 4.00 -13.87 -1.86
N ASN A 102 3.43 -15.08 -1.98
CA ASN A 102 3.57 -16.21 -1.07
C ASN A 102 3.28 -15.85 0.40
N LEU A 103 2.02 -15.51 0.68
CA LEU A 103 1.59 -15.05 2.00
C LEU A 103 0.89 -16.19 2.73
N HIS A 104 1.13 -16.36 4.03
CA HIS A 104 0.27 -17.24 4.82
C HIS A 104 -1.02 -16.52 5.26
N LEU A 105 -0.89 -15.33 5.87
CA LEU A 105 -2.04 -14.48 6.23
C LEU A 105 -1.81 -13.04 5.79
N LEU A 106 -2.81 -12.48 5.10
CA LEU A 106 -2.85 -11.07 4.75
C LEU A 106 -4.17 -10.41 5.14
N GLN A 107 -4.05 -9.29 5.85
CA GLN A 107 -5.07 -8.26 5.92
C GLN A 107 -4.57 -6.98 5.22
N HIS A 108 -5.19 -6.64 4.10
CA HIS A 108 -4.90 -5.44 3.33
C HIS A 108 -6.09 -4.48 3.40
N MET A 109 -5.85 -3.27 3.92
CA MET A 109 -6.83 -2.20 3.96
C MET A 109 -6.26 -0.93 3.32
N ALA A 110 -6.98 -0.39 2.35
CA ALA A 110 -6.66 0.89 1.74
C ALA A 110 -7.88 1.83 1.75
N SER A 111 -7.65 3.11 2.00
CA SER A 111 -8.67 4.14 1.93
C SER A 111 -8.19 5.33 1.13
N PHE A 112 -9.03 5.77 0.20
CA PHE A 112 -8.78 6.87 -0.71
C PHE A 112 -9.91 7.88 -0.61
N ASN A 113 -9.60 9.11 -0.19
CA ASN A 113 -10.56 10.18 -0.01
C ASN A 113 -10.25 11.39 -0.90
N ASN A 114 -11.23 11.82 -1.69
CA ASN A 114 -11.19 12.95 -2.62
C ASN A 114 -9.97 13.00 -3.58
N PRO A 115 -9.53 11.90 -4.22
CA PRO A 115 -8.52 12.02 -5.25
C PRO A 115 -9.10 12.65 -6.52
N HIS A 116 -8.36 13.53 -7.20
CA HIS A 116 -8.80 13.99 -8.53
C HIS A 116 -8.57 12.88 -9.58
N LEU A 117 -7.36 12.30 -9.63
CA LEU A 117 -7.07 11.11 -10.43
C LEU A 117 -6.45 10.01 -9.57
N LEU A 118 -7.07 8.84 -9.55
CA LEU A 118 -6.63 7.66 -8.81
C LEU A 118 -6.46 6.45 -9.72
N GLN A 119 -5.26 5.88 -9.69
CA GLN A 119 -4.96 4.53 -10.15
C GLN A 119 -4.59 3.65 -8.94
N HIS A 120 -5.43 2.68 -8.61
CA HIS A 120 -5.19 1.67 -7.58
C HIS A 120 -4.98 0.31 -8.24
N MET A 121 -3.79 -0.27 -8.06
CA MET A 121 -3.47 -1.62 -8.53
C MET A 121 -2.95 -2.46 -7.36
N ALA A 122 -3.56 -3.63 -7.16
CA ALA A 122 -3.12 -4.59 -6.18
C ALA A 122 -3.01 -5.99 -6.79
N SER A 123 -1.90 -6.68 -6.57
CA SER A 123 -1.67 -8.05 -7.03
C SER A 123 -1.29 -8.98 -5.89
N PHE A 124 -1.92 -10.15 -5.85
CA PHE A 124 -1.76 -11.15 -4.80
C PHE A 124 -1.50 -12.50 -5.46
N ASN A 125 -0.33 -13.10 -5.18
CA ASN A 125 0.07 -14.39 -5.72
C ASN A 125 0.33 -15.40 -4.59
N ASN A 126 -0.37 -16.53 -4.64
CA ASN A 126 -0.33 -17.61 -3.66
C ASN A 126 -0.59 -17.18 -2.19
N PRO A 127 -1.63 -16.40 -1.87
CA PRO A 127 -2.00 -16.21 -0.47
C PRO A 127 -2.79 -17.42 0.07
N HIS A 128 -2.49 -17.88 1.29
CA HIS A 128 -3.30 -18.92 1.93
C HIS A 128 -4.62 -18.33 2.49
N LEU A 129 -4.55 -17.29 3.31
CA LEU A 129 -5.74 -16.53 3.75
C LEU A 129 -5.58 -15.05 3.45
N LEU A 130 -6.54 -14.50 2.72
CA LEU A 130 -6.53 -13.13 2.25
C LEU A 130 -7.84 -12.40 2.54
N GLN A 131 -7.71 -11.26 3.21
CA GLN A 131 -8.73 -10.23 3.31
C GLN A 131 -8.22 -8.95 2.63
N HIS A 132 -8.85 -8.58 1.52
CA HIS A 132 -8.58 -7.36 0.77
C HIS A 132 -9.76 -6.39 0.86
N MET A 133 -9.52 -5.21 1.42
CA MET A 133 -10.48 -4.12 1.46
C MET A 133 -9.89 -2.84 0.89
N ALA A 134 -10.60 -2.21 -0.04
CA ALA A 134 -10.23 -0.92 -0.60
C ALA A 134 -11.46 0.01 -0.65
N SER A 135 -11.42 1.14 0.04
CA SER A 135 -12.53 2.10 0.08
C SER A 135 -12.20 3.36 -0.72
N PHE A 136 -13.15 3.82 -1.52
CA PHE A 136 -12.97 4.97 -2.41
C PHE A 136 -14.10 5.97 -2.23
N ASN A 137 -13.78 7.16 -1.72
CA ASN A 137 -14.74 8.23 -1.46
C ASN A 137 -14.41 9.47 -2.30
N ASN A 138 -15.38 9.97 -3.06
CA ASN A 138 -15.28 11.19 -3.87
C ASN A 138 -14.13 11.25 -4.91
N PRO A 139 -13.71 10.17 -5.60
CA PRO A 139 -12.80 10.31 -6.73
C PRO A 139 -13.48 10.99 -7.93
N HIS A 140 -12.74 11.87 -8.61
CA HIS A 140 -13.21 12.37 -9.92
C HIS A 140 -12.98 11.32 -11.02
N LEU A 141 -11.75 10.80 -11.15
CA LEU A 141 -11.44 9.66 -12.03
C LEU A 141 -10.79 8.52 -11.26
N LEU A 142 -11.39 7.32 -11.32
CA LEU A 142 -10.91 6.12 -10.65
C LEU A 142 -10.67 4.96 -11.63
N GLN A 143 -9.45 4.43 -11.62
CA GLN A 143 -9.12 3.11 -12.12
C GLN A 143 -8.71 2.21 -10.95
N HIS A 144 -9.48 1.15 -10.72
CA HIS A 144 -9.21 0.16 -9.68
C HIS A 144 -9.04 -1.22 -10.29
N MET A 145 -7.85 -1.81 -10.14
CA MET A 145 -7.53 -3.18 -10.53
C MET A 145 -7.08 -4.00 -9.33
N ALA A 146 -7.65 -5.18 -9.16
CA ALA A 146 -7.19 -6.19 -8.22
C ALA A 146 -7.00 -7.53 -8.94
N SER A 147 -5.87 -8.20 -8.72
CA SER A 147 -5.55 -9.50 -9.30
C SER A 147 -5.17 -10.49 -8.22
N PHE A 148 -5.80 -11.66 -8.23
CA PHE A 148 -5.56 -12.77 -7.31
C PHE A 148 -5.12 -13.98 -8.12
N ASN A 149 -4.08 -14.68 -7.68
CA ASN A 149 -3.60 -15.91 -8.30
C ASN A 149 -3.38 -16.96 -7.21
N ASN A 150 -4.00 -18.13 -7.38
CA ASN A 150 -3.98 -19.27 -6.45
C ASN A 150 -4.27 -18.91 -4.97
N PRO A 151 -5.34 -18.16 -4.64
CA PRO A 151 -5.74 -18.01 -3.25
C PRO A 151 -6.37 -19.30 -2.71
N HIS A 152 -6.05 -19.71 -1.48
CA HIS A 152 -6.82 -20.77 -0.79
C HIS A 152 -8.15 -20.24 -0.24
N LEU A 153 -8.12 -19.10 0.46
CA LEU A 153 -9.32 -18.41 0.95
C LEU A 153 -9.22 -16.90 0.69
N LEU A 154 -10.22 -16.35 0.01
CA LEU A 154 -10.29 -14.96 -0.43
C LEU A 154 -11.56 -14.27 0.07
N GLN A 155 -11.38 -13.12 0.71
CA GLN A 155 -12.41 -12.10 0.90
C GLN A 155 -11.97 -10.81 0.24
N HIS A 156 -12.80 -10.26 -0.63
CA HIS A 156 -12.53 -9.02 -1.37
C HIS A 156 -13.71 -8.05 -1.25
N MET A 157 -13.44 -6.81 -0.83
CA MET A 157 -14.43 -5.74 -0.73
C MET A 157 -13.89 -4.43 -1.30
N ALA A 158 -14.68 -3.78 -2.16
CA ALA A 158 -14.32 -2.49 -2.74
C ALA A 158 -15.52 -1.52 -2.81
N PRO A 159 -15.91 -0.86 -1.71
CA PRO A 159 -16.96 0.15 -1.74
C PRO A 159 -16.52 1.43 -2.46
N PHE A 160 -17.42 1.98 -3.27
CA PHE A 160 -17.25 3.20 -4.05
C PHE A 160 -18.36 4.19 -3.68
N ASN A 161 -18.01 5.43 -3.31
CA ASN A 161 -18.96 6.48 -2.98
C ASN A 161 -18.68 7.76 -3.78
N ASN A 162 -19.75 8.39 -4.31
CA ASN A 162 -19.75 9.68 -5.00
C ASN A 162 -18.67 9.82 -6.09
N GLN A 163 -18.81 9.12 -7.21
CA GLN A 163 -17.76 9.08 -8.24
C GLN A 163 -18.28 9.65 -9.56
N HIS A 164 -17.41 10.31 -10.33
CA HIS A 164 -17.76 10.78 -11.67
C HIS A 164 -17.48 9.72 -12.74
N LEU A 165 -16.29 9.10 -12.73
CA LEU A 165 -15.92 8.04 -13.66
C LEU A 165 -15.15 6.90 -12.97
N LEU A 166 -15.63 5.66 -13.18
CA LEU A 166 -15.11 4.43 -12.58
C LEU A 166 -14.77 3.39 -13.65
N GLN A 167 -13.55 2.85 -13.57
CA GLN A 167 -13.16 1.57 -14.14
C GLN A 167 -12.75 0.64 -13.00
N HIS A 168 -13.48 -0.48 -12.82
CA HIS A 168 -13.13 -1.52 -11.86
C HIS A 168 -12.87 -2.84 -12.57
N ILE A 169 -11.69 -3.42 -12.33
CA ILE A 169 -11.27 -4.71 -12.89
C ILE A 169 -10.88 -5.62 -11.73
N LEU A 170 -11.44 -6.83 -11.74
CA LEU A 170 -11.11 -7.91 -10.82
C LEU A 170 -10.67 -9.13 -11.63
N LEU A 171 -9.44 -9.59 -11.39
CA LEU A 171 -8.87 -10.80 -11.98
C LEU A 171 -8.64 -11.81 -10.85
N THR A 172 -9.02 -13.07 -11.05
CA THR A 172 -8.88 -14.16 -10.08
C THR A 172 -8.41 -15.42 -10.77
#